data_AF-A0A254SF09-F1
#
_entry.id   AF-A0A254SF09-F1
#
_cell.length_a   1.000
_cell.length_b   1.000
_cell.length_c   1.000
_cell.angle_alpha   90.00
_cell.angle_beta   90.00
_cell.angle_gamma   90.00
#
_symmetry.space_group_name_H-M   'P 1'
#
loop_
_entity.id
_entity.type
_entity.pdbx_description
1 polymer ?
#
loop_
_entity_poly.entity_id
_entity_poly.type
_entity_poly.pdbx_seq_one_letter_code
_entity_poly.pdbx_strand_id
1 'polypeptide(L)'
;MEETTAIKLATRKRRLFAFLIDALIIGVFGWMIGWSFEDAILQLGNFGRAIGAVVVLLYFGICNSKLMNGQTLGKMLLNIRVVDKNSNYISVAKAILRALPFALYILLNGMPVSDSSDLYPSLILGTILFSIPVLEIYFAIANNKSLQSLHDMIAKTYVVSAKSEGSIDFTNNKAILYAGFALPILILAVVFAGSSAVSNKLIYVKDMQKIVSVASQELPISSITMYRNKTETTNFNGETTQTKLIQVSATKINKDENDTLLAVKIAKIIFDSGFTFEEDENLFIAITYGYDIGIASKYNSSKFNDTPKNWKEAVKAISILDKTSRKNKPTVDIKSDFWRNVANAQYIVSGTLNVDTNKIQEIKKSKGDYIEFNFVIDSVFKGDIEKKEITLRKFICDINGKENRCNDSNLFTLNGQKVIAPLVKSQRKPGQYAFIKSSVKGLQLATEENANKVSNEVKLQKEIIESKFYTEVCPYTKLADSVKTLIEDMLVASKAESAYVNLERLGKSAIPTIICQMDDRRELAIKSITFKNKSPDGTEKTWHYTPQVVTDALAATLNFVSWNSFGYIFDGASEEERVSVINGWRIFLWYLING
;
A
#
# COMPACT_ATOMS: atom_id res chain seq x y z
N MET A 1 27.95 -66.41 -14.79
CA MET A 1 28.65 -65.11 -14.68
C MET A 1 27.66 -64.06 -15.14
N GLU A 2 26.94 -63.44 -14.21
CA GLU A 2 25.99 -62.37 -14.56
C GLU A 2 26.79 -61.16 -15.05
N GLU A 3 26.54 -60.77 -16.29
CA GLU A 3 27.10 -59.58 -16.91
C GLU A 3 26.55 -58.38 -16.15
N THR A 4 27.37 -57.78 -15.27
CA THR A 4 26.99 -56.58 -14.51
C THR A 4 26.70 -55.45 -15.49
N THR A 5 25.41 -55.21 -15.80
CA THR A 5 24.99 -54.09 -16.63
C THR A 5 25.45 -52.80 -15.97
N ALA A 6 26.31 -52.05 -16.66
CA ALA A 6 26.80 -50.78 -16.16
C ALA A 6 25.64 -49.78 -16.01
N ILE A 7 25.53 -49.14 -14.85
CA ILE A 7 24.49 -48.15 -14.62
C ILE A 7 24.63 -46.98 -15.59
N LYS A 8 23.50 -46.58 -16.18
CA LYS A 8 23.43 -45.45 -17.10
C LYS A 8 23.14 -44.16 -16.35
N LEU A 9 24.15 -43.29 -16.23
CA LEU A 9 23.96 -41.93 -15.69
C LEU A 9 22.97 -41.13 -16.55
N ALA A 10 22.14 -40.33 -15.88
CA ALA A 10 21.27 -39.37 -16.55
C ALA A 10 22.10 -38.28 -17.24
N THR A 11 21.77 -37.95 -18.48
CA THR A 11 22.46 -36.89 -19.24
C THR A 11 22.23 -35.51 -18.63
N ARG A 12 23.19 -34.59 -18.81
CA ARG A 12 23.11 -33.20 -18.32
C ARG A 12 21.81 -32.50 -18.73
N LYS A 13 21.40 -32.65 -19.99
CA LYS A 13 20.16 -32.06 -20.52
C LYS A 13 18.93 -32.54 -19.74
N ARG A 14 18.80 -33.85 -19.49
CA ARG A 14 17.68 -34.40 -18.72
C ARG A 14 17.67 -33.88 -17.29
N ARG A 15 18.84 -33.74 -16.65
CA ARG A 15 18.94 -33.17 -15.30
C ARG A 15 18.52 -31.70 -15.27
N LEU A 16 19.00 -30.91 -16.24
CA LEU A 16 18.66 -29.49 -16.36
C LEU A 16 17.15 -29.29 -16.59
N PHE A 17 16.55 -30.01 -17.54
CA PHE A 17 15.12 -29.90 -17.79
C PHE A 17 14.27 -30.38 -16.60
N ALA A 18 14.69 -31.42 -15.88
CA ALA A 18 13.99 -31.85 -14.66
C ALA A 18 13.99 -30.73 -13.61
N PHE A 19 15.15 -30.09 -13.43
CA PHE A 19 15.29 -28.95 -12.51
C PHE A 19 14.42 -27.76 -12.91
N LEU A 20 14.36 -27.41 -14.20
CA LEU A 20 13.50 -26.33 -14.69
C LEU A 20 12.01 -26.60 -14.44
N ILE A 21 11.57 -27.85 -14.66
CA ILE A 21 10.18 -28.25 -14.37
C ILE A 21 9.91 -28.16 -12.86
N ASP A 22 10.81 -28.68 -12.03
CA ASP A 22 10.69 -28.60 -10.58
C ASP A 22 10.64 -27.14 -10.10
N ALA A 23 11.48 -26.27 -10.66
CA ALA A 23 11.50 -24.84 -10.34
C ALA A 23 10.19 -24.14 -10.70
N LEU A 24 9.58 -24.49 -11.84
CA LEU A 24 8.26 -23.97 -12.23
C LEU A 24 7.15 -24.42 -11.27
N ILE A 25 7.14 -25.71 -10.89
CA ILE A 25 6.15 -26.24 -9.94
C ILE A 25 6.28 -25.55 -8.57
N ILE A 26 7.50 -25.44 -8.05
CA ILE A 26 7.77 -24.76 -6.78
C ILE A 26 7.41 -23.28 -6.88
N GLY A 27 7.72 -22.61 -8.00
CA GLY A 27 7.40 -21.20 -8.21
C GLY A 27 5.89 -20.93 -8.23
N VAL A 28 5.11 -21.77 -8.92
CA VAL A 28 3.64 -21.69 -8.91
C VAL A 28 3.09 -21.89 -7.50
N PHE A 29 3.58 -22.90 -6.78
CA PHE A 29 3.17 -23.16 -5.40
C PHE A 29 3.53 -22.00 -4.47
N GLY A 30 4.74 -21.44 -4.61
CA GLY A 30 5.18 -20.26 -3.89
C GLY A 30 4.33 -19.03 -4.18
N TRP A 31 3.93 -18.82 -5.44
CA TRP A 31 3.02 -17.75 -5.81
C TRP A 31 1.65 -17.89 -5.14
N MET A 32 1.10 -19.12 -5.07
CA MET A 32 -0.16 -19.40 -4.37
C MET A 32 -0.07 -19.11 -2.87
N ILE A 33 1.04 -19.48 -2.21
CA ILE A 33 1.29 -19.15 -0.81
C ILE A 33 1.36 -17.63 -0.62
N GLY A 34 2.15 -16.95 -1.45
CA GLY A 34 2.32 -15.51 -1.39
C GLY A 34 1.00 -14.74 -1.57
N TRP A 35 0.15 -15.21 -2.48
CA TRP A 35 -1.18 -14.63 -2.70
C TRP A 35 -2.14 -14.87 -1.52
N SER A 36 -2.09 -16.05 -0.90
CA SER A 36 -3.01 -16.42 0.18
C SER A 36 -2.66 -15.79 1.54
N PHE A 37 -1.37 -15.47 1.75
CA PHE A 37 -0.85 -14.99 3.03
C PHE A 37 -0.07 -13.67 2.88
N GLU A 38 -0.46 -12.83 1.92
CA GLU A 38 0.25 -11.59 1.55
C GLU A 38 0.57 -10.71 2.78
N ASP A 39 -0.43 -10.39 3.61
CA ASP A 39 -0.25 -9.52 4.79
C ASP A 39 0.67 -10.13 5.85
N ALA A 40 0.61 -11.45 6.08
CA ALA A 40 1.44 -12.12 7.07
C ALA A 40 2.91 -12.20 6.60
N ILE A 41 3.14 -12.48 5.32
CA ILE A 41 4.49 -12.54 4.74
C ILE A 41 5.12 -11.15 4.71
N LEU A 42 4.33 -10.11 4.44
CA LEU A 42 4.79 -8.72 4.49
C LEU A 42 5.34 -8.34 5.88
N GLN A 43 4.69 -8.78 6.95
CA GLN A 43 5.16 -8.53 8.32
C GLN A 43 6.49 -9.25 8.62
N LEU A 44 6.79 -10.36 7.95
CA LEU A 44 8.06 -11.07 8.08
C LEU A 44 9.22 -10.35 7.36
N GLY A 45 8.92 -9.43 6.44
CA GLY A 45 9.92 -8.75 5.63
C GLY A 45 10.87 -9.74 4.94
N ASN A 46 12.18 -9.56 5.11
CA ASN A 46 13.19 -10.45 4.51
C ASN A 46 13.15 -11.89 5.07
N PHE A 47 12.58 -12.11 6.26
CA PHE A 47 12.39 -13.46 6.81
C PHE A 47 11.33 -14.26 6.06
N GLY A 48 10.52 -13.64 5.19
CA GLY A 48 9.61 -14.35 4.29
C GLY A 48 10.31 -15.42 3.43
N ARG A 49 11.60 -15.23 3.10
CA ARG A 49 12.42 -16.20 2.34
C ARG A 49 12.64 -17.53 3.07
N ALA A 50 12.50 -17.55 4.41
CA ALA A 50 12.54 -18.80 5.18
C ALA A 50 11.41 -19.75 4.78
N ILE A 51 10.24 -19.21 4.40
CA ILE A 51 9.11 -20.01 3.91
C ILE A 51 9.52 -20.75 2.63
N GLY A 52 10.11 -20.05 1.65
CA GLY A 52 10.60 -20.67 0.42
C GLY A 52 11.69 -21.71 0.66
N ALA A 53 12.63 -21.42 1.58
CA ALA A 53 13.67 -22.38 1.96
C ALA A 53 13.06 -23.67 2.55
N VAL A 54 12.07 -23.56 3.44
CA VAL A 54 11.34 -24.71 4.00
C VAL A 54 10.61 -25.48 2.90
N VAL A 55 9.92 -24.79 1.99
CA VAL A 55 9.23 -25.43 0.85
C VAL A 55 10.21 -26.25 0.00
N VAL A 56 11.38 -25.68 -0.32
CA VAL A 56 12.42 -26.37 -1.10
C VAL A 56 13.00 -27.57 -0.36
N LEU A 57 13.27 -27.45 0.95
CA LEU A 57 13.75 -28.56 1.77
C LEU A 57 12.71 -29.69 1.86
N LEU A 58 11.44 -29.37 2.05
CA LEU A 58 10.37 -30.36 2.09
C LEU A 58 10.18 -31.04 0.73
N TYR A 59 10.07 -30.26 -0.35
CA TYR A 59 9.87 -30.80 -1.70
C TYR A 59 11.02 -31.73 -2.10
N PHE A 60 12.26 -31.24 -2.09
CA PHE A 60 13.40 -32.07 -2.51
C PHE A 60 13.78 -33.13 -1.48
N GLY A 61 13.56 -32.88 -0.18
CA GLY A 61 13.82 -33.84 0.89
C GLY A 61 12.89 -35.06 0.83
N ILE A 62 11.61 -34.84 0.53
CA ILE A 62 10.65 -35.94 0.36
C ILE A 62 10.84 -36.58 -1.01
N CYS A 63 10.81 -35.80 -2.10
CA CYS A 63 10.77 -36.34 -3.45
C CYS A 63 12.08 -37.02 -3.90
N ASN A 64 13.26 -36.49 -3.54
CA ASN A 64 14.51 -37.17 -3.90
C ASN A 64 14.82 -38.36 -2.97
N SER A 65 13.98 -38.66 -1.98
CA SER A 65 14.19 -39.77 -1.05
C SER A 65 13.52 -41.07 -1.49
N LYS A 66 13.75 -42.13 -0.72
CA LYS A 66 13.07 -43.42 -0.82
C LYS A 66 11.55 -43.34 -0.78
N LEU A 67 10.97 -42.28 -0.21
CA LEU A 67 9.52 -42.09 -0.15
C LEU A 67 8.88 -41.93 -1.53
N MET A 68 9.64 -41.38 -2.49
CA MET A 68 9.19 -41.11 -3.86
C MET A 68 10.16 -41.73 -4.88
N ASN A 69 10.80 -42.84 -4.53
CA ASN A 69 11.73 -43.57 -5.40
C ASN A 69 12.86 -42.69 -5.98
N GLY A 70 13.29 -41.67 -5.24
CA GLY A 70 14.33 -40.75 -5.68
C GLY A 70 13.91 -39.81 -6.82
N GLN A 71 12.62 -39.59 -7.03
CA GLN A 71 12.09 -38.78 -8.13
C GLN A 71 11.24 -37.60 -7.64
N THR A 72 11.63 -36.40 -8.05
CA THR A 72 10.76 -35.22 -8.10
C THR A 72 9.86 -35.27 -9.32
N LEU A 73 8.81 -34.44 -9.35
CA LEU A 73 7.88 -34.43 -10.48
C LEU A 73 8.59 -34.19 -11.82
N GLY A 74 9.55 -33.27 -11.88
CA GLY A 74 10.38 -33.07 -13.06
C GLY A 74 11.25 -34.28 -13.43
N LYS A 75 11.77 -35.01 -12.44
CA LYS A 75 12.56 -36.23 -12.65
C LYS A 75 11.70 -37.42 -13.07
N MET A 76 10.47 -37.51 -12.58
CA MET A 76 9.48 -38.52 -13.00
C MET A 76 9.18 -38.36 -14.49
N LEU A 77 8.89 -37.12 -14.93
CA LEU A 77 8.62 -36.82 -16.34
C LEU A 77 9.80 -37.19 -17.27
N LEU A 78 11.04 -37.04 -16.80
CA LEU A 78 12.23 -37.34 -17.59
C LEU A 78 12.83 -38.73 -17.34
N ASN A 79 12.15 -39.57 -16.56
CA ASN A 79 12.55 -40.95 -16.26
C ASN A 79 13.98 -41.05 -15.71
N ILE A 80 14.31 -40.19 -14.74
CA ILE A 80 15.58 -40.19 -14.01
C ILE A 80 15.32 -40.25 -12.50
N ARG A 81 16.28 -40.73 -11.71
CA ARG A 81 16.15 -40.87 -10.26
C ARG A 81 17.46 -40.62 -9.52
N VAL A 82 17.35 -40.25 -8.25
CA VAL A 82 18.47 -40.05 -7.32
C VAL A 82 18.74 -41.34 -6.54
N VAL A 83 20.00 -41.78 -6.53
CA VAL A 83 20.47 -42.96 -5.80
C VAL A 83 21.82 -42.70 -5.11
N ASP A 84 22.22 -43.57 -4.19
CA ASP A 84 23.58 -43.61 -3.66
C ASP A 84 24.54 -44.43 -4.54
N LYS A 85 25.80 -44.58 -4.09
CA LYS A 85 26.83 -45.36 -4.81
C LYS A 85 26.48 -46.84 -5.01
N ASN A 86 25.63 -47.39 -4.14
CA ASN A 86 25.18 -48.78 -4.18
C ASN A 86 23.85 -48.90 -4.93
N SER A 87 23.41 -47.82 -5.60
CA SER A 87 22.16 -47.75 -6.36
C SER A 87 20.89 -47.85 -5.53
N ASN A 88 21.02 -47.67 -4.20
CA ASN A 88 19.88 -47.64 -3.31
C ASN A 88 19.25 -46.24 -3.30
N TYR A 89 17.93 -46.20 -3.06
CA TYR A 89 17.25 -44.94 -2.76
C TYR A 89 17.80 -44.33 -1.48
N ILE A 90 17.95 -43.01 -1.47
CA ILE A 90 18.51 -42.29 -0.33
C ILE A 90 17.46 -42.04 0.77
N SER A 91 17.90 -41.90 2.01
CA SER A 91 17.02 -41.51 3.12
C SER A 91 16.57 -40.05 3.01
N VAL A 92 15.49 -39.68 3.70
CA VAL A 92 14.97 -38.30 3.77
C VAL A 92 16.04 -37.34 4.29
N ALA A 93 16.76 -37.70 5.37
CA ALA A 93 17.85 -36.88 5.91
C ALA A 93 18.95 -36.61 4.87
N LYS A 94 19.31 -37.63 4.09
CA LYS A 94 20.32 -37.51 3.01
C LYS A 94 19.80 -36.66 1.84
N ALA A 95 18.50 -36.73 1.53
CA ALA A 95 17.86 -35.87 0.54
C ALA A 95 17.74 -34.40 1.01
N ILE A 96 17.50 -34.15 2.30
CA ILE A 96 17.56 -32.81 2.90
C ILE A 96 18.98 -32.25 2.83
N LEU A 97 19.99 -33.04 3.21
CA LEU A 97 21.41 -32.66 3.07
C LEU A 97 21.76 -32.27 1.63
N ARG A 98 21.22 -33.01 0.66
CA ARG A 98 21.33 -32.69 -0.77
C ARG A 98 20.62 -31.37 -1.14
N ALA A 99 19.49 -31.04 -0.52
CA ALA A 99 18.73 -29.82 -0.84
C ALA A 99 19.28 -28.54 -0.18
N LEU A 100 20.13 -28.67 0.86
CA LEU A 100 20.64 -27.55 1.65
C LEU A 100 21.30 -26.42 0.84
N PRO A 101 22.16 -26.67 -0.18
CA PRO A 101 22.77 -25.58 -0.92
C PRO A 101 21.74 -24.63 -1.56
N PHE A 102 20.65 -25.18 -2.11
CA PHE A 102 19.56 -24.39 -2.70
C PHE A 102 18.76 -23.65 -1.63
N ALA A 103 18.44 -24.31 -0.53
CA ALA A 103 17.68 -23.70 0.57
C ALA A 103 18.47 -22.56 1.24
N LEU A 104 19.79 -22.75 1.45
CA LEU A 104 20.67 -21.72 1.97
C LEU A 104 20.79 -20.55 0.99
N TYR A 105 20.92 -20.82 -0.31
CA TYR A 105 20.92 -19.75 -1.30
C TYR A 105 19.62 -18.92 -1.24
N ILE A 106 18.46 -19.57 -1.19
CA ILE A 106 17.15 -18.89 -1.09
C ILE A 106 17.04 -18.07 0.19
N LEU A 107 17.41 -18.66 1.34
CA LEU A 107 17.29 -18.03 2.65
C LEU A 107 18.24 -16.83 2.80
N LEU A 108 19.50 -16.99 2.39
CA LEU A 108 20.56 -16.02 2.64
C LEU A 108 20.64 -14.92 1.57
N ASN A 109 20.21 -15.21 0.33
CA ASN A 109 20.14 -14.20 -0.72
C ASN A 109 19.23 -13.06 -0.20
N GLY A 110 19.62 -11.81 -0.45
CA GLY A 110 18.83 -10.62 -0.08
C GLY A 110 18.66 -10.39 1.42
N MET A 111 19.28 -11.20 2.30
CA MET A 111 19.31 -10.87 3.72
C MET A 111 20.15 -9.61 3.95
N PRO A 112 19.64 -8.66 4.75
CA PRO A 112 20.43 -7.52 5.17
C PRO A 112 21.51 -8.06 6.11
N VAL A 113 22.77 -7.91 5.71
CA VAL A 113 23.89 -8.11 6.62
C VAL A 113 23.84 -6.91 7.56
N SER A 114 23.70 -7.16 8.87
CA SER A 114 23.38 -6.14 9.88
C SER A 114 24.23 -4.87 9.76
N ASP A 115 23.70 -3.76 10.27
CA ASP A 115 24.24 -2.38 10.39
C ASP A 115 25.70 -2.23 10.93
N SER A 116 26.46 -3.30 11.09
CA SER A 116 27.89 -3.22 11.34
C SER A 116 28.58 -2.53 10.17
N SER A 117 29.28 -1.45 10.48
CA SER A 117 30.32 -0.78 9.68
C SER A 117 31.42 -1.70 9.10
N ASP A 118 31.28 -3.02 9.27
CA ASP A 118 32.25 -4.02 8.90
C ASP A 118 31.91 -4.55 7.50
N LEU A 119 32.70 -4.08 6.53
CA LEU A 119 32.67 -4.52 5.14
C LEU A 119 32.88 -6.04 4.99
N TYR A 120 33.53 -6.68 5.97
CA TYR A 120 33.98 -8.06 5.84
C TYR A 120 32.85 -9.12 5.94
N PRO A 121 31.93 -9.09 6.92
CA PRO A 121 30.77 -9.99 6.92
C PRO A 121 29.95 -10.00 5.63
N SER A 122 29.73 -8.83 5.02
CA SER A 122 28.95 -8.72 3.78
C SER A 122 29.70 -9.27 2.56
N LEU A 123 31.01 -9.03 2.47
CA LEU A 123 31.86 -9.65 1.46
C LEU A 123 31.93 -11.18 1.58
N ILE A 124 32.01 -11.70 2.82
CA ILE A 124 32.01 -13.14 3.08
C ILE A 124 30.67 -13.74 2.66
N LEU A 125 29.54 -13.17 3.11
CA LEU A 125 28.22 -13.67 2.75
C LEU A 125 27.98 -13.61 1.23
N GLY A 126 28.33 -12.48 0.60
CA GLY A 126 28.22 -12.29 -0.84
C GLY A 126 29.03 -13.32 -1.62
N THR A 127 30.25 -13.62 -1.16
CA THR A 127 31.12 -14.62 -1.79
C THR A 127 30.55 -16.03 -1.62
N ILE A 128 30.04 -16.40 -0.45
CA ILE A 128 29.37 -17.70 -0.23
C ILE A 128 28.18 -17.84 -1.19
N LEU A 129 27.32 -16.82 -1.24
CA LEU A 129 26.12 -16.80 -2.09
C LEU A 129 26.44 -16.90 -3.57
N PHE A 130 27.48 -16.19 -4.03
CA PHE A 130 27.95 -16.25 -5.42
C PHE A 130 28.58 -17.61 -5.75
N SER A 131 29.27 -18.22 -4.78
CA SER A 131 29.99 -19.48 -4.97
C SER A 131 29.05 -20.67 -5.17
N ILE A 132 27.91 -20.73 -4.47
CA ILE A 132 26.97 -21.87 -4.57
C ILE A 132 26.56 -22.15 -6.03
N PRO A 133 25.93 -21.22 -6.78
CA PRO A 133 25.51 -21.48 -8.16
C PRO A 133 26.69 -21.72 -9.10
N VAL A 134 27.82 -21.02 -8.91
CA VAL A 134 29.03 -21.22 -9.71
C VAL A 134 29.57 -22.64 -9.53
N LEU A 135 29.64 -23.14 -8.29
CA LEU A 135 30.10 -24.50 -7.99
C LEU A 135 29.11 -25.56 -8.51
N GLU A 136 27.80 -25.31 -8.40
CA GLU A 136 26.77 -26.20 -8.97
C GLU A 136 26.98 -26.41 -10.49
N ILE A 137 27.20 -25.32 -11.23
CA ILE A 137 27.45 -25.34 -12.67
C ILE A 137 28.83 -25.92 -12.98
N TYR A 138 29.87 -25.46 -12.27
CA TYR A 138 31.25 -25.91 -12.47
C TYR A 138 31.36 -27.42 -12.33
N PHE A 139 30.85 -27.99 -11.24
CA PHE A 139 30.93 -29.44 -11.03
C PHE A 139 30.05 -30.21 -12.02
N ALA A 140 28.89 -29.69 -12.42
CA ALA A 140 28.06 -30.32 -13.46
C ALA A 140 28.82 -30.47 -14.81
N ILE A 141 29.65 -29.50 -15.16
CA ILE A 141 30.40 -29.43 -16.42
C ILE A 141 31.76 -30.14 -16.31
N ALA A 142 32.55 -29.84 -15.29
CA ALA A 142 33.91 -30.35 -15.14
C ALA A 142 33.93 -31.84 -14.79
N ASN A 143 32.94 -32.33 -14.03
CA ASN A 143 32.91 -33.71 -13.57
C ASN A 143 32.33 -34.66 -14.63
N ASN A 144 33.05 -34.85 -15.74
CA ASN A 144 32.58 -35.64 -16.89
C ASN A 144 32.31 -37.12 -16.57
N LYS A 145 32.96 -37.70 -15.54
CA LYS A 145 32.83 -39.12 -15.19
C LYS A 145 31.56 -39.41 -14.38
N SER A 146 31.38 -38.75 -13.25
CA SER A 146 30.23 -39.00 -12.36
C SER A 146 29.05 -38.06 -12.60
N LEU A 147 29.27 -36.96 -13.33
CA LEU A 147 28.30 -35.90 -13.60
C LEU A 147 27.73 -35.25 -12.33
N GLN A 148 28.36 -35.43 -11.17
CA GLN A 148 27.86 -34.88 -9.90
C GLN A 148 28.05 -33.37 -9.85
N SER A 149 27.01 -32.63 -9.44
CA SER A 149 27.11 -31.22 -9.06
C SER A 149 27.45 -31.06 -7.57
N LEU A 150 27.57 -29.82 -7.07
CA LEU A 150 27.93 -29.55 -5.66
C LEU A 150 27.00 -30.29 -4.68
N HIS A 151 25.69 -30.16 -4.84
CA HIS A 151 24.72 -30.85 -4.00
C HIS A 151 24.80 -32.38 -4.06
N ASP A 152 25.09 -32.96 -5.24
CA ASP A 152 25.29 -34.40 -5.41
C ASP A 152 26.51 -34.88 -4.61
N MET A 153 27.59 -34.10 -4.66
CA MET A 153 28.86 -34.41 -4.02
C MET A 153 28.78 -34.34 -2.50
N ILE A 154 28.15 -33.29 -1.95
CA ILE A 154 27.90 -33.13 -0.51
C ILE A 154 27.13 -34.35 0.02
N ALA A 155 26.06 -34.73 -0.67
CA ALA A 155 25.24 -35.86 -0.26
C ALA A 155 25.80 -37.23 -0.68
N LYS A 156 26.87 -37.30 -1.46
CA LYS A 156 27.41 -38.54 -2.07
C LYS A 156 26.30 -39.32 -2.81
N THR A 157 25.69 -38.68 -3.79
CA THR A 157 24.55 -39.20 -4.57
C THR A 157 24.76 -39.05 -6.06
N TYR A 158 24.01 -39.81 -6.85
CA TYR A 158 24.10 -39.85 -8.31
C TYR A 158 22.71 -39.79 -8.92
N VAL A 159 22.62 -39.23 -10.13
CA VAL A 159 21.37 -39.22 -10.91
C VAL A 159 21.50 -40.17 -12.09
N VAL A 160 20.68 -41.21 -12.09
CA VAL A 160 20.71 -42.32 -13.05
C VAL A 160 19.40 -42.38 -13.84
N SER A 161 19.37 -43.11 -14.93
CA SER A 161 18.11 -43.44 -15.59
C SER A 161 17.24 -44.30 -14.65
N ALA A 162 15.94 -44.03 -14.59
CA ALA A 162 15.03 -44.76 -13.70
C ALA A 162 15.01 -46.28 -13.97
N LYS A 163 15.29 -46.69 -15.22
CA LYS A 163 15.31 -48.09 -15.67
C LYS A 163 16.68 -48.77 -15.56
N SER A 164 17.73 -48.09 -15.12
CA SER A 164 19.06 -48.71 -15.04
C SER A 164 19.29 -49.36 -13.67
N GLU A 165 19.85 -50.56 -13.70
CA GLU A 165 20.28 -51.38 -12.55
C GLU A 165 21.77 -51.70 -12.66
N GLY A 166 22.45 -51.92 -11.54
CA GLY A 166 23.91 -52.13 -11.46
C GLY A 166 24.57 -51.33 -10.34
N SER A 167 25.89 -51.41 -10.19
CA SER A 167 26.67 -50.65 -9.20
C SER A 167 27.34 -49.42 -9.82
N ILE A 168 27.57 -48.39 -9.02
CA ILE A 168 28.23 -47.15 -9.45
C ILE A 168 29.68 -47.14 -8.96
N ASP A 169 30.63 -47.29 -9.88
CA ASP A 169 32.06 -47.12 -9.58
C ASP A 169 32.64 -45.92 -10.36
N PHE A 170 32.48 -44.73 -9.79
CA PHE A 170 33.13 -43.52 -10.30
C PHE A 170 33.92 -42.86 -9.19
N THR A 171 35.23 -42.70 -9.44
CA THR A 171 36.10 -41.87 -8.62
C THR A 171 36.20 -40.47 -9.21
N ASN A 172 35.83 -39.45 -8.41
CA ASN A 172 35.99 -38.06 -8.80
C ASN A 172 37.48 -37.71 -8.89
N ASN A 173 37.86 -36.96 -9.93
CA ASN A 173 39.23 -36.49 -10.07
C ASN A 173 39.53 -35.45 -8.97
N LYS A 174 40.50 -35.75 -8.09
CA LYS A 174 40.90 -34.86 -6.99
C LYS A 174 41.31 -33.47 -7.48
N ALA A 175 41.91 -33.34 -8.66
CA ALA A 175 42.28 -32.04 -9.22
C ALA A 175 41.07 -31.16 -9.52
N ILE A 176 39.97 -31.75 -10.02
CA ILE A 176 38.71 -31.03 -10.30
C ILE A 176 38.06 -30.58 -8.98
N LEU A 177 38.13 -31.42 -7.95
CA LEU A 177 37.66 -31.08 -6.61
C LEU A 177 38.42 -29.87 -6.06
N TYR A 178 39.75 -29.93 -6.05
CA TYR A 178 40.59 -28.85 -5.54
C TYR A 178 40.41 -27.55 -6.34
N ALA A 179 40.35 -27.63 -7.67
CA ALA A 179 40.13 -26.45 -8.52
C ALA A 179 38.77 -25.79 -8.27
N GLY A 180 37.71 -26.59 -8.08
CA GLY A 180 36.39 -26.07 -7.72
C GLY A 180 36.40 -25.31 -6.39
N PHE A 181 36.98 -25.89 -5.34
CA PHE A 181 37.01 -25.25 -4.02
C PHE A 181 38.03 -24.12 -3.88
N ALA A 182 39.10 -24.09 -4.70
CA ALA A 182 40.07 -23.00 -4.72
C ALA A 182 39.51 -21.70 -5.31
N LEU A 183 38.52 -21.80 -6.23
CA LEU A 183 37.96 -20.65 -6.92
C LEU A 183 37.24 -19.65 -5.98
N PRO A 184 36.32 -20.06 -5.08
CA PRO A 184 35.74 -19.19 -4.06
C PRO A 184 36.78 -18.50 -3.18
N ILE A 185 37.84 -19.22 -2.81
CA ILE A 185 38.92 -18.69 -1.96
C ILE A 185 39.70 -17.60 -2.70
N LEU A 186 40.00 -17.83 -3.99
CA LEU A 186 40.66 -16.85 -4.84
C LEU A 186 39.79 -15.60 -5.04
N ILE A 187 38.49 -15.78 -5.31
CA ILE A 187 37.53 -14.67 -5.44
C ILE A 187 37.49 -13.87 -4.14
N LEU A 188 37.38 -14.54 -2.99
CA LEU A 188 37.40 -13.88 -1.69
C LEU A 188 38.71 -13.10 -1.49
N ALA A 189 39.87 -13.69 -1.80
CA ALA A 189 41.16 -13.04 -1.67
C ALA A 189 41.29 -11.79 -2.56
N VAL A 190 40.82 -11.86 -3.81
CA VAL A 190 40.80 -10.72 -4.74
C VAL A 190 39.87 -9.62 -4.24
N VAL A 191 38.67 -9.99 -3.76
CA VAL A 191 37.70 -9.04 -3.19
C VAL A 191 38.26 -8.37 -1.94
N PHE A 192 38.91 -9.12 -1.05
CA PHE A 192 39.59 -8.59 0.13
C PHE A 192 40.76 -7.65 -0.26
N ALA A 193 41.59 -8.04 -1.22
CA ALA A 193 42.69 -7.21 -1.70
C ALA A 193 42.21 -5.91 -2.37
N GLY A 194 41.08 -5.96 -3.10
CA GLY A 194 40.46 -4.78 -3.69
C GLY A 194 39.75 -3.89 -2.67
N SER A 195 39.23 -4.46 -1.57
CA SER A 195 38.48 -3.72 -0.55
C SER A 195 39.33 -2.70 0.22
N SER A 196 40.62 -2.96 0.42
CA SER A 196 41.55 -2.04 1.09
C SER A 196 41.79 -0.74 0.30
N ALA A 197 41.59 -0.76 -1.02
CA ALA A 197 41.69 0.41 -1.89
C ALA A 197 40.45 1.34 -1.82
N VAL A 198 39.35 0.91 -1.17
CA VAL A 198 38.05 1.61 -1.17
C VAL A 198 37.77 2.35 0.16
N SER A 199 38.68 2.27 1.14
CA SER A 199 38.46 2.78 2.51
C SER A 199 38.13 4.28 2.62
N ASN A 200 38.54 5.11 1.65
CA ASN A 200 38.23 6.55 1.64
C ASN A 200 36.75 6.89 1.39
N LYS A 201 35.87 5.92 1.09
CA LYS A 201 34.41 6.11 0.93
C LYS A 201 33.58 5.87 2.19
N LEU A 202 34.19 5.49 3.31
CA LEU A 202 33.49 5.12 4.56
C LEU A 202 32.73 6.28 5.24
N ILE A 203 33.10 7.54 4.99
CA ILE A 203 32.45 8.71 5.60
C ILE A 203 30.98 8.83 5.15
N TYR A 204 30.71 8.71 3.85
CA TYR A 204 29.35 8.80 3.30
C TYR A 204 28.43 7.67 3.78
N VAL A 205 28.99 6.50 4.09
CA VAL A 205 28.22 5.35 4.59
C VAL A 205 27.65 5.65 5.98
N LYS A 206 28.40 6.33 6.85
CA LYS A 206 27.94 6.66 8.21
C LYS A 206 26.77 7.65 8.22
N ASP A 207 26.82 8.69 7.38
CA ASP A 207 25.74 9.68 7.28
C ASP A 207 24.46 9.04 6.73
N MET A 208 24.57 8.20 5.70
CA MET A 208 23.44 7.45 5.15
C MET A 208 22.86 6.45 6.14
N GLN A 209 23.69 5.75 6.92
CA GLN A 209 23.23 4.83 7.97
C GLN A 209 22.42 5.56 9.05
N LYS A 210 22.85 6.75 9.46
CA LYS A 210 22.09 7.57 10.42
C LYS A 210 20.72 7.96 9.86
N ILE A 211 20.62 8.30 8.58
CA ILE A 211 19.35 8.62 7.94
C ILE A 211 18.44 7.38 7.86
N VAL A 212 19.01 6.24 7.46
CA VAL A 212 18.30 4.95 7.38
C VAL A 212 17.76 4.54 8.75
N SER A 213 18.53 4.71 9.83
CA SER A 213 18.10 4.34 11.18
C SER A 213 16.98 5.23 11.70
N VAL A 214 17.06 6.55 11.50
CA VAL A 214 15.99 7.50 11.86
C VAL A 214 14.72 7.21 11.06
N ALA A 215 14.84 7.05 9.74
CA ALA A 215 13.69 6.75 8.89
C ALA A 215 13.00 5.42 9.23
N SER A 216 13.77 4.39 9.59
CA SER A 216 13.22 3.09 10.00
C SER A 216 12.47 3.16 11.34
N GLN A 217 12.82 4.11 12.22
CA GLN A 217 12.16 4.29 13.51
C GLN A 217 10.93 5.21 13.42
N GLU A 218 10.98 6.26 12.60
CA GLU A 218 9.94 7.29 12.54
C GLU A 218 8.82 7.01 11.53
N LEU A 219 9.05 6.12 10.56
CA LEU A 219 8.13 5.88 9.45
C LEU A 219 7.57 4.45 9.44
N PRO A 220 6.35 4.22 8.91
CA PRO A 220 5.73 2.89 8.83
C PRO A 220 6.33 2.04 7.69
N ILE A 221 7.64 1.78 7.76
CA ILE A 221 8.42 1.05 6.74
C ILE A 221 9.10 -0.19 7.35
N SER A 222 9.16 -1.28 6.58
CA SER A 222 9.80 -2.54 7.00
C SER A 222 11.29 -2.58 6.66
N SER A 223 11.71 -1.81 5.66
CA SER A 223 13.12 -1.65 5.31
C SER A 223 13.34 -0.34 4.55
N ILE A 224 14.53 0.23 4.68
CA ILE A 224 14.99 1.35 3.85
C ILE A 224 16.48 1.18 3.56
N THR A 225 16.87 1.52 2.34
CA THR A 225 18.25 1.51 1.90
C THR A 225 18.54 2.81 1.18
N MET A 226 19.76 3.32 1.34
CA MET A 226 20.22 4.55 0.71
C MET A 226 21.61 4.34 0.15
N TYR A 227 21.84 4.73 -1.09
CA TYR A 227 23.16 4.69 -1.73
C TYR A 227 23.32 5.79 -2.78
N ARG A 228 24.55 6.25 -2.95
CA ARG A 228 24.94 7.23 -4.00
C ARG A 228 25.42 6.47 -5.23
N ASN A 229 24.73 6.68 -6.35
CA ASN A 229 25.05 6.06 -7.63
C ASN A 229 25.48 7.09 -8.67
N LYS A 230 26.39 6.67 -9.55
CA LYS A 230 26.77 7.39 -10.75
C LYS A 230 26.52 6.46 -11.95
N THR A 231 25.68 6.90 -12.87
CA THR A 231 25.36 6.15 -14.09
C THR A 231 25.91 6.92 -15.29
N GLU A 232 26.64 6.25 -16.17
CA GLU A 232 27.16 6.83 -17.40
C GLU A 232 26.43 6.17 -18.57
N THR A 233 25.71 6.97 -19.36
CA THR A 233 25.00 6.49 -20.55
C THR A 233 25.65 7.11 -21.77
N THR A 234 26.24 6.27 -22.62
CA THR A 234 26.80 6.72 -23.91
C THR A 234 25.77 6.48 -24.99
N ASN A 235 25.35 7.54 -25.68
CA ASN A 235 24.44 7.42 -26.81
C ASN A 235 25.16 6.85 -28.04
N PHE A 236 24.40 6.49 -29.09
CA PHE A 236 24.95 5.96 -30.34
C PHE A 236 25.91 6.92 -31.07
N ASN A 237 25.89 8.21 -30.70
CA ASN A 237 26.77 9.24 -31.25
C ASN A 237 28.07 9.41 -30.44
N GLY A 238 28.28 8.60 -29.39
CA GLY A 238 29.45 8.67 -28.52
C GLY A 238 29.39 9.74 -27.43
N GLU A 239 28.29 10.51 -27.33
CA GLU A 239 28.09 11.48 -26.26
C GLU A 239 27.71 10.74 -24.98
N THR A 240 28.44 11.04 -23.91
CA THR A 240 28.23 10.40 -22.61
C THR A 240 27.49 11.36 -21.68
N THR A 241 26.29 10.98 -21.26
CA THR A 241 25.53 11.65 -20.20
C THR A 241 25.83 10.98 -18.87
N GLN A 242 26.33 11.74 -17.90
CA GLN A 242 26.53 11.26 -16.54
C GLN A 242 25.33 11.69 -15.70
N THR A 243 24.65 10.73 -15.07
CA THR A 243 23.58 10.99 -14.11
C THR A 243 24.07 10.59 -12.72
N LYS A 244 24.22 11.58 -11.84
CA LYS A 244 24.50 11.35 -10.42
C LYS A 244 23.19 11.34 -9.65
N LEU A 245 22.98 10.34 -8.80
CA LEU A 245 21.74 10.23 -8.05
C LEU A 245 21.96 9.63 -6.66
N ILE A 246 21.21 10.15 -5.71
CA ILE A 246 20.97 9.54 -4.41
C ILE A 246 19.75 8.66 -4.54
N GLN A 247 19.94 7.35 -4.46
CA GLN A 247 18.85 6.38 -4.51
C GLN A 247 18.47 5.95 -3.11
N VAL A 248 17.19 6.12 -2.80
CA VAL A 248 16.55 5.63 -1.59
C VAL A 248 15.49 4.62 -1.99
N SER A 249 15.55 3.42 -1.44
CA SER A 249 14.52 2.40 -1.65
C SER A 249 13.93 2.02 -0.30
N ALA A 250 12.64 2.29 -0.10
CA ALA A 250 11.90 1.98 1.12
C ALA A 250 10.77 1.00 0.85
N THR A 251 10.54 0.07 1.77
CA THR A 251 9.43 -0.89 1.71
C THR A 251 8.39 -0.53 2.75
N LYS A 252 7.15 -0.24 2.35
CA LYS A 252 6.07 0.16 3.27
C LYS A 252 5.36 -1.05 3.86
N ILE A 253 4.92 -0.92 5.11
CA ILE A 253 4.20 -1.99 5.84
C ILE A 253 2.73 -2.08 5.38
N ASN A 254 2.10 -0.92 5.14
CA ASN A 254 0.68 -0.83 4.83
C ASN A 254 0.44 -0.47 3.36
N LYS A 255 -0.47 -1.21 2.70
CA LYS A 255 -0.86 -0.96 1.31
C LYS A 255 -1.45 0.44 1.09
N ASP A 256 -2.25 0.90 2.05
CA ASP A 256 -3.04 2.14 1.97
C ASP A 256 -2.24 3.40 2.30
N GLU A 257 -0.99 3.26 2.79
CA GLU A 257 -0.11 4.40 3.05
C GLU A 257 0.17 5.15 1.74
N ASN A 258 0.09 6.49 1.76
CA ASN A 258 0.31 7.31 0.59
C ASN A 258 1.80 7.37 0.22
N ASP A 259 2.17 6.76 -0.91
CA ASP A 259 3.56 6.68 -1.37
C ASP A 259 4.21 8.06 -1.54
N THR A 260 3.47 9.06 -2.03
CA THR A 260 4.00 10.42 -2.22
C THR A 260 4.31 11.07 -0.89
N LEU A 261 3.39 10.96 0.09
CA LEU A 261 3.59 11.52 1.42
C LEU A 261 4.78 10.86 2.11
N LEU A 262 4.88 9.53 2.03
CA LEU A 262 5.99 8.77 2.60
C LEU A 262 7.33 9.17 1.96
N ALA A 263 7.37 9.35 0.64
CA ALA A 263 8.56 9.82 -0.06
C ALA A 263 9.00 11.23 0.39
N VAL A 264 8.06 12.16 0.57
CA VAL A 264 8.41 13.51 1.08
C VAL A 264 8.86 13.46 2.53
N LYS A 265 8.28 12.60 3.38
CA LYS A 265 8.76 12.38 4.77
C LYS A 265 10.20 11.85 4.79
N ILE A 266 10.54 10.90 3.91
CA ILE A 266 11.91 10.41 3.76
C ILE A 266 12.85 11.54 3.31
N ALA A 267 12.45 12.32 2.29
CA ALA A 267 13.23 13.47 1.82
C ALA A 267 13.48 14.48 2.94
N LYS A 268 12.47 14.74 3.79
CA LYS A 268 12.60 15.60 4.96
C LYS A 268 13.68 15.10 5.92
N ILE A 269 13.67 13.82 6.28
CA ILE A 269 14.68 13.23 7.17
C ILE A 269 16.10 13.39 6.59
N ILE A 270 16.26 13.20 5.27
CA ILE A 270 17.55 13.38 4.58
C ILE A 270 18.03 14.85 4.66
N PHE A 271 17.16 15.83 4.46
CA PHE A 271 17.57 17.23 4.57
C PHE A 271 17.81 17.67 6.02
N ASP A 272 16.97 17.22 6.95
CA ASP A 272 17.09 17.54 8.38
C ASP A 272 18.38 16.95 8.99
N SER A 273 18.90 15.85 8.42
CA SER A 273 20.18 15.28 8.84
C SER A 273 21.39 16.11 8.41
N GLY A 274 21.20 17.12 7.54
CA GLY A 274 22.28 17.90 6.96
C GLY A 274 23.03 17.20 5.82
N PHE A 275 22.40 16.22 5.15
CA PHE A 275 23.04 15.49 4.05
C PHE A 275 23.41 16.41 2.87
N THR A 276 24.65 16.29 2.38
CA THR A 276 25.18 17.15 1.31
C THR A 276 25.04 16.49 -0.07
N PHE A 277 24.37 17.19 -0.98
CA PHE A 277 24.24 16.80 -2.39
C PHE A 277 25.34 17.46 -3.23
N GLU A 278 25.86 16.74 -4.23
CA GLU A 278 26.72 17.33 -5.27
C GLU A 278 25.90 18.17 -6.26
N GLU A 279 26.57 19.03 -7.03
CA GLU A 279 25.95 19.68 -8.19
C GLU A 279 25.48 18.61 -9.20
N ASP A 280 24.29 18.84 -9.77
CA ASP A 280 23.59 17.96 -10.70
C ASP A 280 23.20 16.57 -10.16
N GLU A 281 23.21 16.37 -8.82
CA GLU A 281 22.65 15.17 -8.20
C GLU A 281 21.13 15.26 -8.05
N ASN A 282 20.42 14.22 -8.47
CA ASN A 282 19.00 14.05 -8.17
C ASN A 282 18.77 13.15 -6.95
N LEU A 283 17.67 13.38 -6.23
CA LEU A 283 17.18 12.48 -5.20
C LEU A 283 16.08 11.60 -5.80
N PHE A 284 16.37 10.30 -5.88
CA PHE A 284 15.46 9.26 -6.32
C PHE A 284 14.95 8.48 -5.11
N ILE A 285 13.64 8.44 -4.91
CA ILE A 285 12.98 7.69 -3.85
C ILE A 285 12.03 6.68 -4.48
N ALA A 286 12.25 5.39 -4.21
CA ALA A 286 11.33 4.32 -4.56
C ALA A 286 10.62 3.80 -3.31
N ILE A 287 9.29 3.88 -3.32
CA ILE A 287 8.44 3.26 -2.30
C ILE A 287 7.90 1.95 -2.88
N THR A 288 8.19 0.84 -2.23
CA THR A 288 7.78 -0.50 -2.65
C THR A 288 6.82 -1.10 -1.64
N TYR A 289 5.79 -1.78 -2.12
CA TYR A 289 4.92 -2.65 -1.34
C TYR A 289 4.90 -4.02 -1.98
N GLY A 290 5.22 -5.05 -1.22
CA GLY A 290 5.34 -6.38 -1.77
C GLY A 290 6.13 -7.32 -0.88
N TYR A 291 6.05 -8.61 -1.21
CA TYR A 291 6.72 -9.67 -0.47
C TYR A 291 7.72 -10.41 -1.35
N ASP A 292 8.66 -11.07 -0.67
CA ASP A 292 9.61 -12.00 -1.25
C ASP A 292 9.74 -13.24 -0.38
N ILE A 293 9.36 -14.39 -0.93
CA ILE A 293 9.61 -15.68 -0.27
C ILE A 293 10.75 -16.45 -0.93
N GLY A 294 11.53 -15.80 -1.82
CA GLY A 294 12.71 -16.31 -2.49
C GLY A 294 12.43 -17.29 -3.64
N ILE A 295 11.32 -18.04 -3.59
CA ILE A 295 10.82 -18.87 -4.69
C ILE A 295 9.73 -18.17 -5.52
N ALA A 296 9.15 -17.10 -4.98
CA ALA A 296 8.16 -16.25 -5.63
C ALA A 296 8.18 -14.87 -4.95
N SER A 297 7.87 -13.83 -5.71
CA SER A 297 7.79 -12.47 -5.21
C SER A 297 6.72 -11.68 -5.96
N LYS A 298 6.24 -10.62 -5.32
CA LYS A 298 5.27 -9.70 -5.89
C LYS A 298 5.57 -8.33 -5.32
N TYR A 299 5.79 -7.35 -6.20
CA TYR A 299 6.07 -5.97 -5.81
C TYR A 299 5.22 -5.01 -6.61
N ASN A 300 4.82 -3.92 -5.96
CA ASN A 300 4.32 -2.72 -6.57
C ASN A 300 5.19 -1.55 -6.10
N SER A 301 5.72 -0.76 -7.02
CA SER A 301 6.67 0.30 -6.69
C SER A 301 6.24 1.63 -7.30
N SER A 302 6.17 2.66 -6.47
CA SER A 302 6.07 4.06 -6.88
C SER A 302 7.46 4.67 -6.85
N LYS A 303 7.83 5.37 -7.93
CA LYS A 303 9.15 5.97 -8.11
C LYS A 303 9.02 7.49 -8.20
N PHE A 304 9.83 8.19 -7.44
CA PHE A 304 9.90 9.66 -7.39
C PHE A 304 11.33 10.06 -7.68
N ASN A 305 11.55 10.97 -8.62
CA ASN A 305 12.89 11.42 -9.01
C ASN A 305 12.85 12.92 -9.26
N ASP A 306 13.63 13.67 -8.51
CA ASP A 306 13.66 15.12 -8.66
C ASP A 306 14.96 15.74 -8.11
N THR A 307 15.20 17.01 -8.41
CA THR A 307 16.32 17.79 -7.91
C THR A 307 16.18 18.08 -6.40
N PRO A 308 17.30 18.24 -5.66
CA PRO A 308 17.27 18.61 -4.25
C PRO A 308 16.52 19.91 -3.98
N LYS A 309 16.50 20.85 -4.95
CA LYS A 309 15.73 22.10 -4.85
C LYS A 309 14.23 21.83 -4.79
N ASN A 310 13.70 21.05 -5.75
CA ASN A 310 12.28 20.73 -5.81
C ASN A 310 11.83 19.90 -4.61
N TRP A 311 12.67 18.96 -4.15
CA TRP A 311 12.41 18.21 -2.92
C TRP A 311 12.40 19.11 -1.67
N LYS A 312 13.29 20.10 -1.57
CA LYS A 312 13.26 21.09 -0.47
C LYS A 312 11.99 21.93 -0.49
N GLU A 313 11.48 22.29 -1.67
CA GLU A 313 10.20 22.99 -1.79
C GLU A 313 9.03 22.10 -1.32
N ALA A 314 9.00 20.83 -1.73
CA ALA A 314 8.00 19.86 -1.26
C ALA A 314 8.07 19.62 0.27
N VAL A 315 9.28 19.53 0.84
CA VAL A 315 9.49 19.38 2.28
C VAL A 315 9.09 20.65 3.04
N LYS A 316 9.39 21.83 2.49
CA LYS A 316 8.99 23.11 3.08
C LYS A 316 7.46 23.21 3.14
N ALA A 317 6.77 22.83 2.06
CA ALA A 317 5.31 22.75 2.06
C ALA A 317 4.83 21.87 3.21
N ILE A 318 5.30 20.62 3.34
CA ILE A 318 4.88 19.72 4.43
C ILE A 318 5.27 20.23 5.84
N SER A 319 6.44 20.82 6.03
CA SER A 319 6.86 21.32 7.35
C SER A 319 6.06 22.53 7.84
N ILE A 320 5.51 23.34 6.91
CA ILE A 320 4.55 24.40 7.21
C ILE A 320 3.24 23.78 7.70
N LEU A 321 2.78 22.68 7.07
CA LEU A 321 1.62 21.89 7.49
C LEU A 321 1.81 21.26 8.88
N ASP A 322 3.01 20.74 9.16
CA ASP A 322 3.35 20.09 10.43
C ASP A 322 3.45 21.11 11.59
N LYS A 323 3.87 22.36 11.31
CA LYS A 323 3.86 23.46 12.30
C LYS A 323 2.46 24.00 12.58
N THR A 324 1.56 23.97 11.60
CA THR A 324 0.15 24.32 11.80
C THR A 324 -0.59 23.22 12.56
N SER A 325 -0.28 21.94 12.33
CA SER A 325 -0.89 20.81 13.05
C SER A 325 -0.39 20.63 14.49
N ARG A 326 0.88 20.95 14.79
CA ARG A 326 1.46 20.80 16.14
C ARG A 326 0.98 21.84 17.16
N LYS A 327 0.48 23.00 16.73
CA LYS A 327 0.01 24.04 17.66
C LYS A 327 -1.32 23.71 18.34
N ASN A 328 -2.09 22.76 17.81
CA ASN A 328 -3.27 22.17 18.44
C ASN A 328 -3.43 20.77 17.87
N LYS A 329 -2.84 19.75 18.51
CA LYS A 329 -2.99 18.36 18.06
C LYS A 329 -4.06 17.66 18.91
N PRO A 330 -5.37 17.78 18.61
CA PRO A 330 -6.28 16.70 18.96
C PRO A 330 -5.85 15.48 18.12
N THR A 331 -5.89 14.30 18.71
CA THR A 331 -5.81 13.03 17.97
C THR A 331 -6.99 13.00 17.00
N VAL A 332 -6.70 13.26 15.73
CA VAL A 332 -7.70 13.25 14.66
C VAL A 332 -8.07 11.79 14.38
N ASP A 333 -9.15 11.33 14.99
CA ASP A 333 -9.76 10.06 14.61
C ASP A 333 -10.53 10.25 13.30
N ILE A 334 -9.92 9.89 12.16
CA ILE A 334 -10.58 9.89 10.85
C ILE A 334 -11.84 9.02 10.87
N LYS A 335 -11.92 7.98 11.70
CA LYS A 335 -13.10 7.12 11.78
C LYS A 335 -14.24 7.79 12.54
N SER A 336 -13.97 8.79 13.38
CA SER A 336 -14.99 9.53 14.10
C SER A 336 -15.90 10.33 13.15
N ASP A 337 -17.21 10.19 13.34
CA ASP A 337 -18.22 10.99 12.64
C ASP A 337 -18.30 12.44 13.17
N PHE A 338 -17.61 12.77 14.26
CA PHE A 338 -17.75 14.06 14.93
C PHE A 338 -17.38 15.24 14.05
N TRP A 339 -16.14 15.30 13.55
CA TRP A 339 -15.69 16.40 12.70
C TRP A 339 -16.50 16.47 11.40
N ARG A 340 -16.90 15.31 10.84
CA ARG A 340 -17.76 15.23 9.66
C ARG A 340 -19.11 15.87 9.93
N ASN A 341 -19.71 15.61 11.09
CA ASN A 341 -20.97 16.21 11.48
C ASN A 341 -20.84 17.73 11.61
N VAL A 342 -19.73 18.22 12.18
CA VAL A 342 -19.44 19.66 12.26
C VAL A 342 -19.24 20.29 10.88
N ALA A 343 -18.53 19.62 9.97
CA ALA A 343 -18.29 20.10 8.60
C ALA A 343 -19.57 20.14 7.76
N ASN A 344 -20.45 19.15 7.93
CA ASN A 344 -21.69 19.00 7.19
C ASN A 344 -22.82 19.90 7.69
N ALA A 345 -22.74 20.35 8.95
CA ALA A 345 -23.72 21.25 9.53
C ALA A 345 -23.56 22.66 8.97
N GLN A 346 -24.66 23.26 8.51
CA GLN A 346 -24.72 24.70 8.22
C GLN A 346 -24.81 25.50 9.52
N TYR A 347 -25.50 24.92 10.51
CA TYR A 347 -25.69 25.53 11.82
C TYR A 347 -25.38 24.54 12.92
N ILE A 348 -24.79 24.99 14.02
CA ILE A 348 -24.65 24.20 15.23
C ILE A 348 -25.12 25.04 16.39
N VAL A 349 -26.15 24.57 17.09
CA VAL A 349 -26.80 25.31 18.17
C VAL A 349 -26.93 24.45 19.41
N SER A 350 -26.91 25.06 20.59
CA SER A 350 -27.44 24.44 21.81
C SER A 350 -28.85 24.92 22.09
N GLY A 351 -29.64 24.06 22.73
CA GLY A 351 -31.01 24.38 23.12
C GLY A 351 -31.69 23.23 23.82
N THR A 352 -32.91 23.46 24.31
CA THR A 352 -33.70 22.40 24.96
C THR A 352 -34.46 21.61 23.91
N LEU A 353 -34.23 20.30 23.85
CA LEU A 353 -34.96 19.41 22.95
C LEU A 353 -36.33 19.10 23.56
N ASN A 354 -37.42 19.58 22.94
CA ASN A 354 -38.77 19.27 23.38
C ASN A 354 -39.55 18.60 22.25
N VAL A 355 -39.72 17.29 22.34
CA VAL A 355 -40.40 16.48 21.33
C VAL A 355 -41.53 15.69 21.96
N ASP A 356 -42.68 15.66 21.28
CA ASP A 356 -43.81 14.81 21.66
C ASP A 356 -43.47 13.34 21.35
N THR A 357 -42.99 12.63 22.37
CA THR A 357 -42.60 11.22 22.26
C THR A 357 -43.78 10.30 22.02
N ASN A 358 -44.99 10.66 22.44
CA ASN A 358 -46.21 9.89 22.16
C ASN A 358 -46.53 9.95 20.67
N LYS A 359 -46.44 11.14 20.07
CA LYS A 359 -46.60 11.32 18.63
C LYS A 359 -45.54 10.57 17.83
N ILE A 360 -44.29 10.51 18.28
CA ILE A 360 -43.28 9.65 17.63
C ILE A 360 -43.71 8.18 17.66
N GLN A 361 -44.21 7.68 18.80
CA GLN A 361 -44.67 6.29 18.91
C GLN A 361 -45.89 6.00 18.02
N GLU A 362 -46.80 6.96 17.87
CA GLU A 362 -47.93 6.87 16.95
C GLU A 362 -47.46 6.78 15.49
N ILE A 363 -46.53 7.65 15.08
CA ILE A 363 -45.96 7.64 13.73
C ILE A 363 -45.22 6.32 13.44
N LYS A 364 -44.48 5.78 14.43
CA LYS A 364 -43.81 4.48 14.30
C LYS A 364 -44.78 3.31 14.07
N LYS A 365 -46.01 3.41 14.60
CA LYS A 365 -47.06 2.40 14.40
C LYS A 365 -47.78 2.56 13.05
N SER A 366 -47.64 3.71 12.39
CA SER A 366 -48.23 3.99 11.07
C SER A 366 -47.17 3.80 9.95
N LYS A 367 -47.39 4.36 8.75
CA LYS A 367 -46.50 4.21 7.57
C LYS A 367 -45.23 5.10 7.62
N GLY A 368 -44.88 5.62 8.79
CA GLY A 368 -43.86 6.66 8.94
C GLY A 368 -44.35 8.02 8.44
N ASP A 369 -43.92 9.10 9.10
CA ASP A 369 -44.31 10.47 8.79
C ASP A 369 -43.30 11.46 9.40
N TYR A 370 -43.41 12.73 9.04
CA TYR A 370 -42.64 13.80 9.64
C TYR A 370 -43.24 14.26 10.98
N ILE A 371 -42.37 14.41 11.97
CA ILE A 371 -42.65 15.20 13.16
C ILE A 371 -42.01 16.57 13.02
N GLU A 372 -42.78 17.60 13.37
CA GLU A 372 -42.33 18.98 13.49
C GLU A 372 -42.43 19.38 14.96
N PHE A 373 -41.40 20.02 15.48
CA PHE A 373 -41.36 20.48 16.87
C PHE A 373 -40.47 21.72 17.00
N ASN A 374 -40.73 22.51 18.03
CA ASN A 374 -39.97 23.73 18.28
C ASN A 374 -38.69 23.44 19.06
N PHE A 375 -37.65 24.19 18.75
CA PHE A 375 -36.36 24.12 19.40
C PHE A 375 -35.95 25.52 19.82
N VAL A 376 -35.88 25.74 21.14
CA VAL A 376 -35.49 27.02 21.73
C VAL A 376 -33.96 27.05 21.82
N ILE A 377 -33.35 28.01 21.15
CA ILE A 377 -31.91 28.16 21.02
C ILE A 377 -31.36 28.92 22.23
N ASP A 378 -30.40 28.31 22.91
CA ASP A 378 -29.64 28.91 24.01
C ASP A 378 -28.36 29.57 23.49
N SER A 379 -27.63 28.91 22.59
CA SER A 379 -26.37 29.41 22.04
C SER A 379 -26.14 28.91 20.62
N VAL A 380 -25.35 29.66 19.85
CA VAL A 380 -24.99 29.32 18.47
C VAL A 380 -23.48 29.16 18.39
N PHE A 381 -23.04 27.98 17.96
CA PHE A 381 -21.62 27.63 17.78
C PHE A 381 -21.15 27.84 16.33
N LYS A 382 -22.04 27.63 15.36
CA LYS A 382 -21.76 27.74 13.92
C LYS A 382 -22.98 28.29 13.18
N GLY A 383 -22.72 29.18 12.21
CA GLY A 383 -23.74 29.83 11.38
C GLY A 383 -24.49 30.94 12.12
N ASP A 384 -25.33 31.67 11.39
CA ASP A 384 -26.08 32.80 11.94
C ASP A 384 -27.58 32.45 11.99
N ILE A 385 -28.13 32.26 13.19
CA ILE A 385 -29.56 32.09 13.42
C ILE A 385 -30.04 33.22 14.32
N GLU A 386 -30.81 34.15 13.76
CA GLU A 386 -31.34 35.31 14.48
C GLU A 386 -32.53 34.97 15.39
N LYS A 387 -33.29 33.91 15.05
CA LYS A 387 -34.49 33.52 15.80
C LYS A 387 -34.10 32.75 17.06
N LYS A 388 -34.68 33.12 18.20
CA LYS A 388 -34.53 32.39 19.47
C LYS A 388 -35.26 31.04 19.48
N GLU A 389 -36.20 30.85 18.57
CA GLU A 389 -36.96 29.62 18.42
C GLU A 389 -37.05 29.24 16.94
N ILE A 390 -36.74 27.99 16.64
CA ILE A 390 -36.81 27.43 15.28
C ILE A 390 -37.67 26.18 15.26
N THR A 391 -38.27 25.88 14.10
CA THR A 391 -39.00 24.63 13.90
C THR A 391 -38.06 23.59 13.28
N LEU A 392 -37.86 22.48 13.99
CA LEU A 392 -37.14 21.31 13.51
C LEU A 392 -38.12 20.32 12.88
N ARG A 393 -37.70 19.70 11.79
CA ARG A 393 -38.45 18.65 11.09
C ARG A 393 -37.61 17.38 10.99
N LYS A 394 -38.20 16.25 11.39
CA LYS A 394 -37.58 14.92 11.30
C LYS A 394 -38.56 13.91 10.75
N PHE A 395 -38.15 13.11 9.76
CA PHE A 395 -38.91 11.95 9.32
C PHE A 395 -38.73 10.80 10.31
N ILE A 396 -39.81 10.23 10.81
CA ILE A 396 -39.85 9.07 11.68
C ILE A 396 -40.30 7.89 10.83
N CYS A 397 -39.50 6.82 10.81
CA CYS A 397 -39.84 5.62 10.05
C CYS A 397 -40.88 4.78 10.81
N ASP A 398 -41.58 3.91 10.09
CA ASP A 398 -42.38 2.86 10.71
C ASP A 398 -41.51 1.87 11.51
N ILE A 399 -42.16 1.03 12.32
CA ILE A 399 -41.50 0.04 13.19
C ILE A 399 -40.70 -1.02 12.43
N ASN A 400 -40.97 -1.22 11.14
CA ASN A 400 -40.29 -2.18 10.28
C ASN A 400 -39.14 -1.57 9.49
N GLY A 401 -38.98 -0.23 9.51
CA GLY A 401 -37.92 0.49 8.84
C GLY A 401 -36.53 0.17 9.41
N LYS A 402 -35.71 -0.55 8.64
CA LYS A 402 -34.33 -0.93 9.03
C LYS A 402 -33.26 0.09 8.62
N GLU A 403 -33.63 1.24 8.06
CA GLU A 403 -32.65 2.20 7.55
C GLU A 403 -31.97 3.00 8.67
N ASN A 404 -30.71 3.38 8.47
CA ASN A 404 -29.94 4.15 9.46
C ASN A 404 -30.59 5.49 9.87
N ARG A 405 -31.37 6.11 8.97
CA ARG A 405 -32.14 7.34 9.25
C ARG A 405 -33.29 7.13 10.24
N CYS A 406 -33.66 5.89 10.50
CA CYS A 406 -34.76 5.48 11.37
C CYS A 406 -34.35 5.30 12.84
N ASN A 407 -33.07 5.51 13.17
CA ASN A 407 -32.64 5.51 14.57
C ASN A 407 -33.03 6.83 15.24
N ASP A 408 -34.17 6.82 15.93
CA ASP A 408 -34.71 7.97 16.65
C ASP A 408 -34.45 7.91 18.17
N SER A 409 -33.60 6.98 18.67
CA SER A 409 -33.41 6.76 20.11
C SER A 409 -33.03 8.04 20.86
N ASN A 410 -32.19 8.88 20.25
CA ASN A 410 -31.72 10.12 20.85
C ASN A 410 -32.84 11.14 21.07
N LEU A 411 -33.94 11.09 20.29
CA LEU A 411 -35.09 11.96 20.54
C LEU A 411 -35.84 11.58 21.81
N PHE A 412 -35.82 10.30 22.20
CA PHE A 412 -36.43 9.84 23.45
C PHE A 412 -35.48 10.10 24.62
N THR A 413 -34.23 9.65 24.50
CA THR A 413 -33.25 9.71 25.59
C THR A 413 -32.89 11.13 25.99
N LEU A 414 -32.85 12.07 25.02
CA LEU A 414 -32.48 13.45 25.26
C LEU A 414 -33.68 14.40 25.34
N ASN A 415 -34.92 13.88 25.37
CA ASN A 415 -36.10 14.72 25.48
C ASN A 415 -36.10 15.49 26.82
N GLY A 416 -36.42 16.78 26.77
CA GLY A 416 -36.36 17.70 27.90
C GLY A 416 -34.95 18.11 28.33
N GLN A 417 -33.90 17.62 27.66
CA GLN A 417 -32.52 17.94 28.00
C GLN A 417 -31.97 19.05 27.10
N LYS A 418 -30.95 19.75 27.60
CA LYS A 418 -30.16 20.66 26.77
C LYS A 418 -29.21 19.85 25.88
N VAL A 419 -29.29 20.08 24.58
CA VAL A 419 -28.52 19.35 23.57
C VAL A 419 -27.79 20.31 22.65
N ILE A 420 -26.69 19.84 22.04
CA ILE A 420 -26.04 20.47 20.90
C ILE A 420 -26.53 19.75 19.64
N ALA A 421 -27.05 20.52 18.69
CA ALA A 421 -27.69 20.04 17.48
C ALA A 421 -26.98 20.58 16.22
N PRO A 422 -26.36 19.70 15.41
CA PRO A 422 -25.93 20.04 14.06
C PRO A 422 -27.12 20.02 13.09
N LEU A 423 -27.35 21.15 12.42
CA LEU A 423 -28.54 21.42 11.61
C LEU A 423 -28.19 21.91 10.20
N VAL A 424 -29.15 21.74 9.30
CA VAL A 424 -29.18 22.27 7.92
C VAL A 424 -30.56 22.88 7.63
N LYS A 425 -30.65 23.81 6.68
CA LYS A 425 -31.95 24.29 6.19
C LYS A 425 -32.73 23.15 5.53
N SER A 426 -34.04 23.11 5.77
CA SER A 426 -34.93 22.16 5.10
C SER A 426 -35.11 22.54 3.64
N GLN A 427 -34.68 21.68 2.72
CA GLN A 427 -34.88 21.88 1.28
C GLN A 427 -36.36 21.86 0.86
N ARG A 428 -37.22 21.17 1.62
CA ARG A 428 -38.64 21.00 1.27
C ARG A 428 -39.56 22.10 1.80
N LYS A 429 -39.15 22.82 2.84
CA LYS A 429 -39.97 23.84 3.50
C LYS A 429 -39.06 25.01 3.94
N PRO A 430 -39.07 26.15 3.22
CA PRO A 430 -38.35 27.34 3.62
C PRO A 430 -38.68 27.76 5.06
N GLY A 431 -37.66 28.13 5.83
CA GLY A 431 -37.81 28.57 7.23
C GLY A 431 -37.83 27.46 8.28
N GLN A 432 -37.77 26.19 7.87
CA GLN A 432 -37.58 25.04 8.77
C GLN A 432 -36.14 24.51 8.71
N TYR A 433 -35.74 23.81 9.76
CA TYR A 433 -34.42 23.18 9.87
C TYR A 433 -34.56 21.67 10.05
N ALA A 434 -33.53 20.92 9.65
CA ALA A 434 -33.45 19.47 9.82
C ALA A 434 -32.10 19.08 10.37
N PHE A 435 -32.03 17.91 11.01
CA PHE A 435 -30.75 17.31 11.39
C PHE A 435 -29.96 16.89 10.15
N ILE A 436 -28.63 17.01 10.22
CA ILE A 436 -27.72 16.53 9.18
C ILE A 436 -28.03 15.07 8.80
N LYS A 437 -28.06 14.78 7.49
CA LYS A 437 -28.41 13.46 6.93
C LYS A 437 -29.75 12.88 7.45
N SER A 438 -30.67 13.73 7.93
CA SER A 438 -31.89 13.30 8.61
C SER A 438 -31.65 12.33 9.78
N SER A 439 -30.49 12.44 10.45
CA SER A 439 -30.05 11.52 11.51
C SER A 439 -29.85 12.27 12.82
N VAL A 440 -30.34 11.69 13.92
CA VAL A 440 -30.18 12.25 15.27
C VAL A 440 -28.92 11.73 15.97
N LYS A 441 -28.09 10.93 15.29
CA LYS A 441 -26.80 10.43 15.82
C LYS A 441 -25.82 11.57 16.15
N GLY A 442 -25.99 12.73 15.52
CA GLY A 442 -25.19 13.93 15.80
C GLY A 442 -25.62 14.71 17.04
N LEU A 443 -26.77 14.40 17.66
CA LEU A 443 -27.21 15.04 18.90
C LEU A 443 -26.33 14.62 20.07
N GLN A 444 -25.91 15.60 20.88
CA GLN A 444 -25.11 15.38 22.08
C GLN A 444 -25.66 16.21 23.23
N LEU A 445 -25.46 15.76 24.46
CA LEU A 445 -25.74 16.57 25.64
C LEU A 445 -24.93 17.87 25.62
N ALA A 446 -25.54 18.99 25.98
CA ALA A 446 -24.89 20.29 26.07
C ALA A 446 -24.09 20.44 27.39
N THR A 447 -23.12 19.55 27.61
CA THR A 447 -22.13 19.70 28.67
C THR A 447 -21.08 20.73 28.27
N GLU A 448 -20.39 21.31 29.25
CA GLU A 448 -19.27 22.23 29.00
C GLU A 448 -18.18 21.58 28.14
N GLU A 449 -17.87 20.30 28.39
CA GLU A 449 -16.93 19.51 27.60
C GLU A 449 -17.35 19.42 26.13
N ASN A 450 -18.60 19.03 25.85
CA ASN A 450 -19.09 18.90 24.47
C ASN A 450 -19.16 20.27 23.78
N ALA A 451 -19.56 21.32 24.50
CA ALA A 451 -19.60 22.69 24.00
C ALA A 451 -18.20 23.19 23.61
N ASN A 452 -17.19 22.94 24.45
CA ASN A 452 -15.79 23.28 24.18
C ASN A 452 -15.25 22.47 23.00
N LYS A 453 -15.55 21.17 22.95
CA LYS A 453 -15.16 20.28 21.85
C LYS A 453 -15.70 20.75 20.51
N VAL A 454 -16.99 21.10 20.45
CA VAL A 454 -17.64 21.65 19.25
C VAL A 454 -17.06 23.01 18.88
N SER A 455 -16.89 23.92 19.84
CA SER A 455 -16.30 25.24 19.60
C SER A 455 -14.90 25.15 19.00
N ASN A 456 -14.06 24.26 19.56
CA ASN A 456 -12.69 24.04 19.09
C ASN A 456 -12.67 23.47 17.67
N GLU A 457 -13.55 22.51 17.37
CA GLU A 457 -13.65 21.94 16.03
C GLU A 457 -14.15 22.95 15.00
N VAL A 458 -15.16 23.77 15.34
CA VAL A 458 -15.65 24.84 14.46
C VAL A 458 -14.52 25.84 14.18
N LYS A 459 -13.76 26.23 15.20
CA LYS A 459 -12.61 27.12 15.06
C LYS A 459 -11.54 26.51 14.15
N LEU A 460 -11.17 25.24 14.37
CA LEU A 460 -10.21 24.51 13.53
C LEU A 460 -10.66 24.47 12.07
N GLN A 461 -11.91 24.11 11.81
CA GLN A 461 -12.43 24.06 10.44
C GLN A 461 -12.43 25.43 9.76
N LYS A 462 -12.72 26.50 10.51
CA LYS A 462 -12.59 27.87 10.02
C LYS A 462 -11.14 28.20 9.65
N GLU A 463 -10.18 27.87 10.52
CA GLU A 463 -8.75 28.04 10.25
C GLU A 463 -8.28 27.24 9.02
N ILE A 464 -8.78 26.01 8.83
CA ILE A 464 -8.49 25.19 7.64
C ILE A 464 -8.94 25.89 6.36
N ILE A 465 -10.16 26.45 6.34
CA ILE A 465 -10.67 27.17 5.17
C ILE A 465 -9.92 28.48 4.94
N GLU A 466 -9.69 29.26 5.98
CA GLU A 466 -9.03 30.56 5.90
C GLU A 466 -7.55 30.45 5.49
N SER A 467 -6.86 29.39 5.93
CA SER A 467 -5.48 29.11 5.54
C SER A 467 -5.31 28.77 4.06
N LYS A 468 -6.42 28.47 3.34
CA LYS A 468 -6.40 27.99 1.96
C LYS A 468 -5.48 26.79 1.73
N PHE A 469 -5.30 25.94 2.75
CA PHE A 469 -4.51 24.71 2.73
C PHE A 469 -4.60 23.91 1.41
N TYR A 470 -5.81 23.79 0.86
CA TYR A 470 -6.04 23.08 -0.40
C TYR A 470 -5.17 23.60 -1.54
N THR A 471 -4.95 24.92 -1.65
CA THR A 471 -4.15 25.52 -2.74
C THR A 471 -2.69 25.08 -2.73
N GLU A 472 -2.14 24.70 -1.57
CA GLU A 472 -0.76 24.24 -1.42
C GLU A 472 -0.59 22.76 -1.78
N VAL A 473 -1.62 21.95 -1.51
CA VAL A 473 -1.59 20.49 -1.76
C VAL A 473 -1.96 20.15 -3.20
N CYS A 474 -2.89 20.90 -3.78
CA CYS A 474 -3.46 20.61 -5.10
C CYS A 474 -2.46 20.49 -6.27
N PRO A 475 -1.34 21.24 -6.34
CA PRO A 475 -0.37 21.13 -7.42
C PRO A 475 0.36 19.78 -7.53
N TYR A 476 0.37 18.96 -6.48
CA TYR A 476 1.25 17.78 -6.37
C TYR A 476 0.51 16.42 -6.50
N THR A 477 -0.72 16.42 -7.02
CA THR A 477 -1.51 15.18 -7.08
C THR A 477 -1.22 14.37 -8.36
N LYS A 478 -0.90 13.07 -8.19
CA LYS A 478 -0.51 12.14 -9.27
C LYS A 478 -1.52 12.04 -10.42
N LEU A 479 -2.79 12.36 -10.18
CA LEU A 479 -3.89 12.27 -11.15
C LEU A 479 -4.38 13.65 -11.66
N ALA A 480 -3.66 14.73 -11.33
CA ALA A 480 -4.06 16.11 -11.68
C ALA A 480 -4.44 16.26 -13.16
N ASP A 481 -3.55 15.84 -14.06
CA ASP A 481 -3.78 15.96 -15.50
C ASP A 481 -4.98 15.12 -15.96
N SER A 482 -5.10 13.89 -15.46
CA SER A 482 -6.21 12.99 -15.83
C SER A 482 -7.56 13.56 -15.40
N VAL A 483 -7.68 14.06 -14.17
CA VAL A 483 -8.93 14.67 -13.67
C VAL A 483 -9.24 15.94 -14.46
N LYS A 484 -8.24 16.79 -14.73
CA LYS A 484 -8.42 18.01 -15.52
C LYS A 484 -8.91 17.72 -16.92
N THR A 485 -8.30 16.75 -17.62
CA THR A 485 -8.75 16.32 -18.96
C THR A 485 -10.19 15.82 -18.92
N LEU A 486 -10.56 15.01 -17.92
CA LEU A 486 -11.93 14.53 -17.79
C LEU A 486 -12.92 15.66 -17.53
N ILE A 487 -12.55 16.68 -16.75
CA ILE A 487 -13.38 17.87 -16.55
C ILE A 487 -13.60 18.62 -17.86
N GLU A 488 -12.56 18.82 -18.67
CA GLU A 488 -12.74 19.45 -19.99
C GLU A 488 -13.66 18.61 -20.90
N ASP A 489 -13.56 17.29 -20.84
CA ASP A 489 -14.45 16.40 -21.60
C ASP A 489 -15.91 16.45 -21.10
N MET A 490 -16.19 16.80 -19.83
CA MET A 490 -17.56 17.02 -19.32
C MET A 490 -18.27 18.22 -19.97
N LEU A 491 -17.50 19.16 -20.53
CA LEU A 491 -18.01 20.35 -21.19
C LEU A 491 -18.32 20.10 -22.67
N VAL A 492 -18.03 18.91 -23.18
CA VAL A 492 -18.29 18.51 -24.57
C VAL A 492 -19.40 17.46 -24.60
N ALA A 493 -20.54 17.80 -25.21
CA ALA A 493 -21.73 16.95 -25.19
C ALA A 493 -21.46 15.50 -25.65
N SER A 494 -20.65 15.31 -26.69
CA SER A 494 -20.31 13.97 -27.21
C SER A 494 -19.40 13.14 -26.30
N LYS A 495 -18.80 13.75 -25.28
CA LYS A 495 -17.84 13.10 -24.37
C LYS A 495 -18.31 13.05 -22.92
N ALA A 496 -19.24 13.91 -22.52
CA ALA A 496 -19.57 14.15 -21.11
C ALA A 496 -19.96 12.88 -20.35
N GLU A 497 -20.82 12.01 -20.93
CA GLU A 497 -21.21 10.75 -20.29
C GLU A 497 -20.00 9.83 -20.01
N SER A 498 -19.10 9.71 -20.99
CA SER A 498 -17.90 8.90 -20.84
C SER A 498 -16.94 9.50 -19.81
N ALA A 499 -16.90 10.83 -19.70
CA ALA A 499 -16.08 11.54 -18.73
C ALA A 499 -16.55 11.26 -17.30
N TYR A 500 -17.87 11.26 -17.04
CA TYR A 500 -18.42 10.91 -15.73
C TYR A 500 -18.05 9.48 -15.31
N VAL A 501 -18.21 8.51 -16.21
CA VAL A 501 -17.87 7.10 -15.96
C VAL A 501 -16.36 6.92 -15.74
N ASN A 502 -15.53 7.61 -16.51
CA ASN A 502 -14.08 7.54 -16.35
C ASN A 502 -13.61 8.21 -15.06
N LEU A 503 -14.24 9.30 -14.64
CA LEU A 503 -13.93 9.95 -13.37
C LEU A 503 -14.28 9.04 -12.18
N GLU A 504 -15.44 8.36 -12.22
CA GLU A 504 -15.80 7.30 -11.25
C GLU A 504 -14.72 6.22 -11.20
N ARG A 505 -14.26 5.75 -12.37
CA ARG A 505 -13.31 4.64 -12.49
C ARG A 505 -11.94 4.94 -11.88
N LEU A 506 -11.55 6.22 -11.74
CA LEU A 506 -10.32 6.57 -11.05
C LEU A 506 -10.36 6.17 -9.56
N GLY A 507 -11.56 6.07 -8.96
CA GLY A 507 -11.76 5.56 -7.61
C GLY A 507 -11.18 6.46 -6.51
N LYS A 508 -10.98 5.88 -5.31
CA LYS A 508 -10.63 6.64 -4.10
C LYS A 508 -9.32 7.41 -4.19
N SER A 509 -8.37 6.95 -5.02
CA SER A 509 -7.08 7.64 -5.22
C SER A 509 -7.23 9.01 -5.90
N ALA A 510 -8.33 9.26 -6.61
CA ALA A 510 -8.60 10.56 -7.24
C ALA A 510 -9.30 11.56 -6.32
N ILE A 511 -9.76 11.17 -5.12
CA ILE A 511 -10.49 12.05 -4.21
C ILE A 511 -9.75 13.38 -3.96
N PRO A 512 -8.45 13.39 -3.58
CA PRO A 512 -7.73 14.65 -3.35
C PRO A 512 -7.73 15.55 -4.58
N THR A 513 -7.47 14.97 -5.75
CA THR A 513 -7.44 15.70 -7.02
C THR A 513 -8.81 16.25 -7.42
N ILE A 514 -9.88 15.50 -7.20
CA ILE A 514 -11.23 15.97 -7.51
C ILE A 514 -11.61 17.14 -6.61
N ILE A 515 -11.29 17.08 -5.30
CA ILE A 515 -11.53 18.18 -4.35
C ILE A 515 -10.83 19.46 -4.82
N CYS A 516 -9.62 19.32 -5.37
CA CYS A 516 -8.84 20.43 -5.91
C CYS A 516 -9.46 21.15 -7.10
N GLN A 517 -10.42 20.54 -7.80
CA GLN A 517 -11.07 21.11 -8.99
C GLN A 517 -12.49 21.59 -8.71
N MET A 518 -12.95 21.57 -7.45
CA MET A 518 -14.33 21.90 -7.09
C MET A 518 -14.69 23.40 -7.18
N ASP A 519 -13.77 24.28 -7.55
CA ASP A 519 -14.09 25.69 -7.83
C ASP A 519 -14.64 25.91 -9.25
N ASP A 520 -14.75 24.87 -10.07
CA ASP A 520 -15.21 24.99 -11.46
C ASP A 520 -16.73 25.17 -11.58
N ARG A 521 -17.15 26.36 -12.01
CA ARG A 521 -18.55 26.77 -12.18
C ARG A 521 -19.04 26.70 -13.63
N ARG A 522 -18.27 26.14 -14.55
CA ARG A 522 -18.70 26.02 -15.95
C ARG A 522 -19.93 25.12 -16.06
N GLU A 523 -20.86 25.47 -16.94
CA GLU A 523 -22.06 24.67 -17.19
C GLU A 523 -21.71 23.35 -17.85
N LEU A 524 -22.37 22.28 -17.41
CA LEU A 524 -22.20 20.94 -18.00
C LEU A 524 -22.94 20.83 -19.32
N ALA A 525 -22.31 20.17 -20.29
CA ALA A 525 -22.95 19.91 -21.59
C ALA A 525 -24.09 18.89 -21.48
N ILE A 526 -23.96 17.91 -20.57
CA ILE A 526 -25.01 16.94 -20.24
C ILE A 526 -25.29 17.03 -18.74
N LYS A 527 -26.49 17.49 -18.38
CA LYS A 527 -26.93 17.75 -17.00
C LYS A 527 -27.59 16.53 -16.33
N SER A 528 -27.10 15.34 -16.66
CA SER A 528 -27.59 14.07 -16.12
C SER A 528 -26.44 13.10 -15.91
N ILE A 529 -26.30 12.57 -14.70
CA ILE A 529 -25.30 11.57 -14.34
C ILE A 529 -26.01 10.33 -13.81
N THR A 530 -25.54 9.16 -14.23
CA THR A 530 -26.01 7.88 -13.70
C THR A 530 -24.84 7.08 -13.17
N PHE A 531 -24.86 6.75 -11.88
CA PHE A 531 -23.91 5.83 -11.27
C PHE A 531 -24.55 4.46 -11.04
N LYS A 532 -23.81 3.38 -11.32
CA LYS A 532 -24.26 2.00 -11.04
C LYS A 532 -23.88 1.63 -9.62
N ASN A 533 -24.86 1.38 -8.77
CA ASN A 533 -24.61 0.93 -7.41
C ASN A 533 -24.04 -0.49 -7.45
N LYS A 534 -22.80 -0.65 -6.96
CA LYS A 534 -22.10 -1.95 -6.91
C LYS A 534 -22.26 -2.64 -5.54
N SER A 535 -23.01 -2.05 -4.60
CA SER A 535 -23.25 -2.65 -3.29
C SER A 535 -24.19 -3.85 -3.42
N PRO A 536 -23.83 -5.04 -2.89
CA PRO A 536 -24.70 -6.21 -2.90
C PRO A 536 -26.00 -6.00 -2.10
N ASP A 537 -26.01 -5.05 -1.17
CA ASP A 537 -27.15 -4.73 -0.30
C ASP A 537 -27.89 -3.44 -0.72
N GLY A 538 -27.51 -2.83 -1.86
CA GLY A 538 -28.13 -1.60 -2.36
C GLY A 538 -29.54 -1.84 -2.88
N THR A 539 -30.55 -1.22 -2.29
CA THR A 539 -31.96 -1.29 -2.74
C THR A 539 -32.18 -0.67 -4.12
N GLU A 540 -31.35 0.31 -4.51
CA GLU A 540 -31.37 0.95 -5.83
C GLU A 540 -30.15 0.52 -6.65
N LYS A 541 -30.40 -0.03 -7.85
CA LYS A 541 -29.35 -0.47 -8.79
C LYS A 541 -28.59 0.69 -9.42
N THR A 542 -29.22 1.86 -9.52
CA THR A 542 -28.65 3.07 -10.14
C THR A 542 -29.06 4.30 -9.36
N TRP A 543 -28.14 5.26 -9.26
CA TRP A 543 -28.42 6.60 -8.76
C TRP A 543 -28.38 7.59 -9.91
N HIS A 544 -29.38 8.47 -9.98
CA HIS A 544 -29.54 9.47 -11.02
C HIS A 544 -29.46 10.86 -10.38
N TYR A 545 -28.61 11.72 -10.95
CA TYR A 545 -28.42 13.10 -10.51
C TYR A 545 -28.58 14.06 -11.69
N THR A 546 -29.04 15.28 -11.43
CA THR A 546 -29.21 16.33 -12.45
C THR A 546 -28.32 17.56 -12.20
N PRO A 547 -26.98 17.42 -12.27
CA PRO A 547 -26.05 18.50 -11.94
C PRO A 547 -26.11 19.62 -12.97
N GLN A 548 -25.91 20.86 -12.54
CA GLN A 548 -25.97 22.02 -13.42
C GLN A 548 -24.58 22.48 -13.90
N VAL A 549 -23.60 22.45 -13.00
CA VAL A 549 -22.21 22.88 -13.25
C VAL A 549 -21.21 21.81 -12.85
N VAL A 550 -19.94 21.93 -13.30
CA VAL A 550 -18.86 20.97 -13.01
C VAL A 550 -18.77 20.63 -11.53
N THR A 551 -18.80 21.62 -10.64
CA THR A 551 -18.78 21.41 -9.18
C THR A 551 -19.86 20.41 -8.69
N ASP A 552 -21.07 20.48 -9.24
CA ASP A 552 -22.19 19.62 -8.84
C ASP A 552 -21.89 18.15 -9.22
N ALA A 553 -21.33 17.93 -10.42
CA ALA A 553 -20.89 16.62 -10.90
C ALA A 553 -19.71 16.05 -10.11
N LEU A 554 -18.72 16.90 -9.78
CA LEU A 554 -17.58 16.48 -8.96
C LEU A 554 -18.03 16.09 -7.56
N ALA A 555 -18.94 16.85 -6.96
CA ALA A 555 -19.46 16.54 -5.64
C ALA A 555 -20.28 15.23 -5.65
N ALA A 556 -21.04 14.96 -6.72
CA ALA A 556 -21.77 13.70 -6.89
C ALA A 556 -20.81 12.50 -7.01
N THR A 557 -19.73 12.68 -7.78
CA THR A 557 -18.68 11.68 -7.94
C THR A 557 -17.95 11.42 -6.61
N LEU A 558 -17.59 12.47 -5.88
CA LEU A 558 -16.97 12.36 -4.56
C LEU A 558 -17.90 11.64 -3.59
N ASN A 559 -19.19 11.93 -3.62
CA ASN A 559 -20.16 11.22 -2.79
C ASN A 559 -20.20 9.73 -3.09
N PHE A 560 -20.27 9.37 -4.36
CA PHE A 560 -20.30 7.98 -4.81
C PHE A 560 -19.02 7.23 -4.44
N VAL A 561 -17.85 7.81 -4.69
CA VAL A 561 -16.55 7.13 -4.52
C VAL A 561 -16.14 7.04 -3.05
N SER A 562 -16.43 8.08 -2.25
CA SER A 562 -15.99 8.16 -0.85
C SER A 562 -17.04 7.71 0.16
N TRP A 563 -18.31 7.59 -0.24
CA TRP A 563 -19.46 7.41 0.66
C TRP A 563 -19.63 8.54 1.69
N ASN A 564 -19.02 9.71 1.45
CA ASN A 564 -19.16 10.92 2.26
C ASN A 564 -19.98 11.98 1.51
N SER A 565 -20.63 12.89 2.23
CA SER A 565 -21.31 14.04 1.63
C SER A 565 -21.26 15.17 2.62
N PHE A 566 -21.10 16.38 2.10
CA PHE A 566 -21.07 17.65 2.86
C PHE A 566 -22.22 18.58 2.46
N GLY A 567 -23.30 18.01 1.94
CA GLY A 567 -24.45 18.70 1.39
C GLY A 567 -24.96 18.03 0.12
N TYR A 568 -26.11 18.50 -0.38
CA TYR A 568 -26.77 17.94 -1.55
C TYR A 568 -26.85 19.01 -2.63
N ILE A 569 -25.85 19.04 -3.52
CA ILE A 569 -25.76 19.98 -4.64
C ILE A 569 -25.86 19.29 -6.01
N PHE A 570 -26.02 17.96 -6.01
CA PHE A 570 -25.91 17.12 -7.20
C PHE A 570 -27.09 17.29 -8.17
N ASP A 571 -28.20 17.88 -7.72
CA ASP A 571 -29.38 18.20 -8.54
C ASP A 571 -29.53 19.72 -8.81
N GLY A 572 -28.42 20.46 -8.64
CA GLY A 572 -28.42 21.92 -8.68
C GLY A 572 -28.67 22.53 -7.31
N ALA A 573 -28.00 23.66 -7.06
CA ALA A 573 -28.02 24.35 -5.78
C ALA A 573 -27.72 25.84 -5.94
N SER A 574 -27.91 26.61 -4.87
CA SER A 574 -27.45 28.00 -4.80
C SER A 574 -25.92 28.06 -4.72
N GLU A 575 -25.33 29.22 -5.02
CA GLU A 575 -23.88 29.39 -4.88
C GLU A 575 -23.42 29.27 -3.42
N GLU A 576 -24.24 29.74 -2.47
CA GLU A 576 -23.97 29.59 -1.03
C GLU A 576 -23.87 28.10 -0.63
N GLU A 577 -24.78 27.27 -1.15
CA GLU A 577 -24.75 25.82 -0.92
C GLU A 577 -23.52 25.17 -1.54
N ARG A 578 -23.13 25.58 -2.76
CA ARG A 578 -21.89 25.10 -3.41
C ARG A 578 -20.66 25.44 -2.58
N VAL A 579 -20.53 26.69 -2.14
CA VAL A 579 -19.41 27.14 -1.30
C VAL A 579 -19.36 26.33 0.00
N SER A 580 -20.50 26.09 0.65
CA SER A 580 -20.57 25.25 1.85
C SER A 580 -20.10 23.82 1.59
N VAL A 581 -20.53 23.19 0.50
CA VAL A 581 -20.12 21.83 0.13
C VAL A 581 -18.62 21.77 -0.17
N ILE A 582 -18.10 22.72 -0.94
CA ILE A 582 -16.67 22.80 -1.28
C ILE A 582 -15.83 22.92 -0.01
N ASN A 583 -16.24 23.77 0.93
CA ASN A 583 -15.54 23.92 2.20
C ASN A 583 -15.56 22.61 3.01
N GLY A 584 -16.70 21.90 3.06
CA GLY A 584 -16.78 20.58 3.68
C GLY A 584 -15.79 19.57 3.06
N TRP A 585 -15.66 19.55 1.73
CA TRP A 585 -14.69 18.71 1.04
C TRP A 585 -13.23 19.14 1.25
N ARG A 586 -12.94 20.44 1.35
CA ARG A 586 -11.60 20.93 1.70
C ARG A 586 -11.20 20.56 3.13
N ILE A 587 -12.15 20.61 4.06
CA ILE A 587 -11.96 20.10 5.42
C ILE A 587 -11.69 18.59 5.35
N PHE A 588 -12.47 17.83 4.58
CA PHE A 588 -12.22 16.41 4.37
C PHE A 588 -10.82 16.13 3.82
N LEU A 589 -10.34 16.93 2.85
CA LEU A 589 -8.99 16.82 2.31
C LEU A 589 -7.92 17.05 3.39
N TRP A 590 -8.11 18.06 4.24
CA TRP A 590 -7.20 18.32 5.36
C TRP A 590 -7.14 17.13 6.32
N TYR A 591 -8.30 16.59 6.69
CA TYR A 591 -8.42 15.42 7.58
C TYR A 591 -7.81 14.16 6.94
N LEU A 592 -7.96 13.98 5.63
CA LEU A 592 -7.37 12.86 4.89
C LEU A 592 -5.83 12.91 4.87
N ILE A 593 -5.23 14.09 4.97
CA ILE A 593 -3.78 14.29 4.91
C ILE A 593 -3.14 14.29 6.29
N ASN A 594 -3.85 14.81 7.30
CA ASN A 594 -3.31 15.04 8.65
C ASN A 594 -3.76 14.02 9.69
N GLY A 595 -4.81 13.24 9.42
CA GLY A 595 -5.19 12.08 10.24
C GLY A 595 -4.50 10.81 9.75
#